data_AF-A0A3D1XS73-F1
#
_entry.id   AF-A0A3D1XS73-F1
#
_cell.length_a   1.000
_cell.length_b   1.000
_cell.length_c   1.000
_cell.angle_alpha   90.00
_cell.angle_beta   90.00
_cell.angle_gamma   90.00
#
_symmetry.space_group_name_H-M   'P 1'
#
loop_
_entity.id
_entity.type
_entity.pdbx_description
1 polymer ?
#
loop_
_entity_poly.entity_id
_entity_poly.type
_entity_poly.pdbx_seq_one_letter_code
_entity_poly.pdbx_strand_id
1 'polypeptide(L)' 'MIHYKTEEEIEVMRESCQLAAEVLVMIDPYVKPGVTTDRLNQICHDFIVSKGAIPSPLNYRG' A
#
# COMPACT_ATOMS: atom_id res chain seq x y z
N MET A 1 17.11 10.15 17.50
CA MET A 1 16.09 10.28 18.56
C MET A 1 14.94 9.35 18.18
N ILE A 2 14.51 8.45 19.07
CA ILE A 2 13.39 7.54 18.81
C ILE A 2 12.12 8.21 19.30
N HIS A 3 11.05 8.14 18.51
CA HIS A 3 9.74 8.69 18.85
C HIS A 3 8.81 7.54 19.24
N TYR A 4 8.40 7.51 20.51
CA TYR A 4 7.44 6.54 21.03
C TYR A 4 6.04 6.94 20.63
N LYS A 5 5.30 6.01 20.03
CA LYS A 5 3.93 6.23 19.59
C LYS A 5 2.95 6.25 20.75
N THR A 6 1.96 7.13 20.67
CA THR A 6 0.78 7.06 21.54
C THR A 6 -0.11 5.90 21.15
N GLU A 7 -1.02 5.48 22.04
CA GLU A 7 -2.01 4.45 21.71
C GLU A 7 -2.84 4.81 20.48
N GLU A 8 -3.26 6.08 20.37
CA GLU A 8 -4.01 6.59 19.22
C GLU A 8 -3.23 6.49 17.90
N GLU A 9 -1.94 6.87 17.91
CA GLU A 9 -1.09 6.71 16.72
C GLU A 9 -0.91 5.24 16.33
N ILE A 10 -0.82 4.34 17.32
CA ILE A 10 -0.73 2.91 17.07
C ILE A 10 -2.02 2.40 16.43
N GLU A 11 -3.21 2.81 16.89
CA GLU A 11 -4.48 2.42 16.28
C GLU A 11 -4.56 2.83 14.80
N VAL A 12 -4.22 4.08 14.48
CA VAL A 12 -4.20 4.56 13.09
C VAL A 12 -3.17 3.80 12.24
N MET A 13 -2.01 3.48 12.81
CA MET A 13 -1.01 2.66 12.14
C MET A 13 -1.52 1.24 11.83
N ARG A 14 -2.33 0.63 12.72
CA ARG A 14 -2.89 -0.71 12.48
C ARG A 14 -3.74 -0.74 11.23
N GLU A 15 -4.63 0.22 11.04
CA GLU A 15 -5.49 0.30 9.85
C GLU A 15 -4.67 0.49 8.56
N SER A 16 -3.69 1.40 8.60
CA SER A 16 -2.81 1.67 7.44
C SER A 16 -1.96 0.44 7.07
N CYS A 17 -1.35 -0.21 8.07
CA CYS A 17 -0.56 -1.42 7.86
C CYS A 17 -1.41 -2.60 7.39
N GLN A 18 -2.65 -2.73 7.87
CA GLN A 18 -3.59 -3.75 7.44
C GLN A 18 -3.92 -3.58 5.95
N LEU A 19 -4.24 -2.36 5.50
CA LEU A 19 -4.48 -2.08 4.08
C LEU A 19 -3.23 -2.36 3.23
N ALA A 20 -2.04 -1.97 3.71
CA ALA A 20 -0.79 -2.27 3.01
C ALA A 20 -0.57 -3.79 2.84
N ALA A 21 -0.89 -4.58 3.86
CA ALA A 21 -0.84 -6.04 3.78
C ALA A 21 -1.88 -6.61 2.79
N GLU A 22 -3.11 -6.06 2.78
CA GLU A 22 -4.15 -6.44 1.82
C GLU A 22 -3.70 -6.22 0.36
N VAL A 23 -2.99 -5.12 0.07
CA VAL A 23 -2.43 -4.87 -1.27
C VAL A 23 -1.48 -5.98 -1.69
N LEU A 24 -0.61 -6.43 -0.78
CA LEU A 24 0.36 -7.50 -1.06
C LEU A 24 -0.32 -8.86 -1.31
N VAL A 25 -1.37 -9.16 -0.55
CA VAL A 25 -2.16 -10.38 -0.77
C VAL A 25 -2.94 -10.30 -2.08
N MET A 26 -3.52 -9.14 -2.38
CA MET A 26 -4.32 -8.94 -3.59
C MET A 26 -3.48 -9.02 -4.87
N ILE A 27 -2.23 -8.53 -4.85
CA ILE A 27 -1.39 -8.50 -6.04
C ILE A 27 -0.76 -9.86 -6.40
N ASP A 28 -0.59 -10.77 -5.43
CA ASP A 28 0.02 -12.10 -5.60
C ASP A 28 -0.43 -12.86 -6.87
N PRO A 29 -1.74 -13.05 -7.15
CA PRO A 29 -2.19 -13.79 -8.33
C PRO A 29 -1.87 -13.12 -9.69
N TYR A 30 -1.41 -11.86 -9.69
CA TYR A 30 -1.05 -11.12 -10.90
C TYR A 30 0.45 -11.18 -11.21
N VAL A 31 1.29 -11.57 -10.25
CA VAL A 31 2.74 -11.68 -10.42
C VAL A 31 3.06 -12.93 -11.24
N LYS A 32 3.04 -12.79 -12.57
CA LYS A 32 3.21 -13.89 -13.52
C LYS A 32 4.19 -13.52 -14.64
N PRO A 33 4.90 -14.50 -15.23
CA PRO A 33 5.77 -14.24 -16.39
C PRO A 33 5.03 -13.51 -17.51
N GLY A 34 5.66 -12.49 -18.08
CA GLY A 34 5.09 -11.68 -19.15
C GLY A 34 4.19 -10.51 -18.70
N VAL A 35 3.87 -10.40 -17.41
CA VAL A 35 3.18 -9.21 -16.87
C VAL A 35 4.18 -8.09 -16.64
N THR A 36 3.87 -6.88 -17.11
CA THR A 36 4.72 -5.71 -16.89
C THR A 36 4.59 -5.19 -15.47
N THR A 37 5.66 -4.63 -14.92
CA THR A 37 5.63 -3.97 -13.61
C THR A 37 4.67 -2.77 -13.59
N ASP A 38 4.51 -2.07 -14.72
CA ASP A 38 3.53 -1.00 -14.87
C ASP A 38 2.08 -1.50 -14.72
N ARG A 39 1.76 -2.69 -15.26
CA ARG A 39 0.45 -3.31 -15.04
C ARG A 39 0.23 -3.66 -13.58
N LEU A 40 1.24 -4.19 -12.89
CA LEU A 40 1.17 -4.46 -11.46
C LEU A 40 0.97 -3.17 -10.66
N ASN A 41 1.71 -2.10 -11.01
CA ASN A 41 1.58 -0.78 -10.41
C ASN A 41 0.16 -0.23 -10.55
N GLN A 42 -0.46 -0.32 -11.74
CA GLN A 42 -1.84 0.12 -11.95
C GLN A 42 -2.83 -0.64 -11.08
N ILE A 43 -2.69 -1.97 -10.98
CA ILE A 43 -3.57 -2.80 -10.14
C ILE A 43 -3.45 -2.40 -8.65
N CYS A 44 -2.22 -2.20 -8.16
CA CYS A 44 -1.98 -1.72 -6.81
C CYS A 44 -2.58 -0.32 -6.59
N HIS A 45 -2.37 0.61 -7.54
CA HIS A 45 -2.91 1.97 -7.48
C HIS A 45 -4.43 1.97 -7.38
N ASP A 46 -5.10 1.26 -8.29
CA ASP A 46 -6.57 1.18 -8.33
C ASP A 46 -7.13 0.59 -7.04
N PHE A 47 -6.50 -0.47 -6.52
CA PHE A 47 -6.91 -1.08 -5.26
C PHE A 47 -6.77 -0.11 -4.08
N ILE A 48 -5.63 0.58 -3.94
CA ILE A 48 -5.38 1.55 -2.87
C ILE A 48 -6.40 2.70 -2.93
N VAL A 49 -6.62 3.26 -4.12
CA VAL A 49 -7.58 4.37 -4.32
C VAL A 49 -9.02 3.93 -4.06
N SER A 50 -9.40 2.71 -4.47
CA SER A 50 -10.74 2.17 -4.20
C SER A 50 -11.06 2.02 -2.72
N LYS A 51 -10.03 1.96 -1.87
CA LYS A 51 -10.13 1.88 -0.40
C LYS A 51 -10.06 3.25 0.27
N GLY A 52 -10.05 4.34 -0.50
CA GLY A 52 -9.99 5.71 0.01
C GLY A 52 -8.60 6.13 0.51
N ALA A 53 -7.55 5.36 0.20
CA ALA A 53 -6.18 5.65 0.60
C ALA A 53 -5.36 6.28 -0.54
N ILE A 54 -4.20 6.83 -0.18
CA ILE A 54 -3.24 7.40 -1.13
C ILE A 54 -2.00 6.49 -1.25
N PRO A 55 -1.51 6.19 -2.48
CA PRO A 55 -0.26 5.45 -2.65
C PRO A 55 0.93 6.31 -2.20
N SER A 56 1.55 5.97 -1.06
CA SER A 56 2.63 6.77 -0.48
C SER A 56 3.85 6.99 -1.39
N PRO A 57 4.27 6.01 -2.23
CA PRO A 57 5.41 6.22 -3.13
C PRO A 57 5.11 7.17 -4.30
N LEU A 58 3.83 7.41 -4.64
CA LEU A 58 3.47 8.22 -5.81
C LEU A 58 3.93 9.66 -5.59
N ASN A 59 4.80 10.15 -6.48
CA ASN A 59 5.47 11.44 -6.42
C ASN A 59 6.36 11.66 -5.18
N TYR A 60 6.77 10.59 -4.47
CA TYR A 60 7.65 10.71 -3.32
C TYR A 60 9.08 11.06 -3.80
N ARG A 61 9.42 12.36 -3.70
CA ARG A 61 10.70 12.94 -4.15
C ARG A 61 10.88 12.98 -5.69
N GLY A 62 9.80 12.98 -6.46
CA GLY A 62 9.81 13.08 -7.93
C GLY A 62 8.68 12.30 -8.54
#